data_AF-A0A2V8TWJ7-F1
#
_entry.id   AF-A0A2V8TWJ7-F1
#
_cell.length_a   1.000
_cell.length_b   1.000
_cell.length_c   1.000
_cell.angle_alpha   90.00
_cell.angle_beta   90.00
_cell.angle_gamma   90.00
#
_symmetry.space_group_name_H-M   'P 1'
#
loop_
_entity.id
_entity.type
_entity.pdbx_description
1 polymer ?
#
loop_
_entity_poly.entity_id
_entity_poly.type
_entity_poly.pdbx_seq_one_letter_code
_entity_poly.pdbx_strand_id
1 'polypeptide(L)'
;RPYGPDQYRDNLGPSDLFAREKFIFVYQDVRGRFMSEGDYTIIRPYKPVRNGPRDTDESTDTYDTVDWLVKNVPGNSGKVGMWGISQPGFYATAGMIDAHPALVAVSPQAPVTDYGMGDDVYHNGVFMLAHRFRFYQGFRAREGDPAPPHQTLPFDYGTPDGYDFFLSMGPLANADEKYFKQKQPYWL
;
A
#
# COMPACT_ATOMS: atom_id res chain seq x y z
N ARG A 1 -6.15 3.87 -15.20
CA ARG A 1 -7.50 3.87 -14.60
C ARG A 1 -7.32 3.79 -13.10
N PRO A 2 -7.47 4.90 -12.37
CA PRO A 2 -8.69 4.97 -11.57
C PRO A 2 -9.31 6.37 -11.41
N TYR A 3 -8.78 7.41 -12.06
CA TYR A 3 -9.27 8.79 -11.85
C TYR A 3 -10.21 9.24 -12.96
N GLY A 4 -11.25 9.96 -12.57
CA GLY A 4 -12.26 10.54 -13.44
C GLY A 4 -13.64 9.92 -13.23
N PRO A 5 -14.73 10.67 -13.51
CA PRO A 5 -16.09 10.25 -13.23
C PRO A 5 -16.53 8.99 -13.99
N ASP A 6 -15.96 8.76 -15.18
CA ASP A 6 -16.30 7.63 -16.05
C ASP A 6 -15.26 6.49 -16.01
N GLN A 7 -14.37 6.49 -15.02
CA GLN A 7 -13.29 5.52 -14.90
C GLN A 7 -13.53 4.58 -13.72
N TYR A 8 -14.20 3.46 -13.99
CA TYR A 8 -14.51 2.45 -12.98
C TYR A 8 -13.44 1.36 -12.93
N ARG A 9 -13.31 0.75 -11.75
CA ARG A 9 -12.54 -0.49 -11.59
C ARG A 9 -13.35 -1.66 -12.13
N ASP A 10 -12.66 -2.64 -12.69
CA ASP A 10 -13.29 -3.86 -13.22
C ASP A 10 -13.90 -4.72 -12.09
N ASN A 11 -13.36 -4.62 -10.86
CA ASN A 11 -13.84 -5.32 -9.67
C ASN A 11 -14.06 -4.34 -8.50
N LEU A 12 -15.11 -4.58 -7.71
CA LEU A 12 -15.49 -3.76 -6.56
C LEU A 12 -15.48 -4.58 -5.26
N GLY A 13 -14.77 -4.08 -4.24
CA GLY A 13 -14.71 -4.70 -2.94
C GLY A 13 -14.08 -6.11 -2.94
N PRO A 14 -14.20 -6.83 -1.82
CA PRO A 14 -13.69 -8.20 -1.70
C PRO A 14 -14.61 -9.24 -2.36
N SER A 15 -15.85 -8.87 -2.72
CA SER A 15 -16.86 -9.78 -3.24
C SER A 15 -18.00 -9.02 -3.92
N ASP A 16 -18.61 -9.61 -4.96
CA ASP A 16 -19.77 -9.07 -5.67
C ASP A 16 -21.02 -8.94 -4.79
N LEU A 17 -21.09 -9.70 -3.68
CA LEU A 17 -22.16 -9.62 -2.68
C LEU A 17 -22.36 -8.19 -2.17
N PHE A 18 -21.27 -7.44 -1.93
CA PHE A 18 -21.36 -6.04 -1.48
C PHE A 18 -22.01 -5.13 -2.52
N ALA A 19 -21.76 -5.38 -3.82
CA ALA A 19 -22.37 -4.59 -4.88
C ALA A 19 -23.87 -4.91 -5.01
N ARG A 20 -24.25 -6.19 -4.85
CA ARG A 20 -25.65 -6.63 -4.82
C ARG A 20 -26.42 -6.04 -3.63
N GLU A 21 -25.76 -5.92 -2.49
CA GLU A 21 -26.26 -5.24 -1.29
C GLU A 21 -26.14 -3.70 -1.37
N LYS A 22 -25.73 -3.16 -2.53
CA LYS A 22 -25.68 -1.72 -2.84
C LYS A 22 -24.75 -0.91 -1.92
N PHE A 23 -23.63 -1.49 -1.50
CA PHE A 23 -22.60 -0.75 -0.78
C PHE A 23 -22.02 0.38 -1.64
N ILE A 24 -21.61 1.46 -0.97
CA ILE A 24 -20.76 2.50 -1.55
C ILE A 24 -19.31 2.02 -1.46
N PHE A 25 -18.60 2.03 -2.57
CA PHE A 25 -17.19 1.64 -2.63
C PHE A 25 -16.30 2.87 -2.70
N VAL A 26 -15.29 2.92 -1.82
CA VAL A 26 -14.30 3.99 -1.77
C VAL A 26 -12.91 3.36 -1.88
N TYR A 27 -12.08 3.91 -2.75
CA TYR A 27 -10.67 3.56 -2.87
C TYR A 27 -9.87 4.85 -2.74
N GLN A 28 -8.90 4.85 -1.83
CA GLN A 28 -8.10 6.02 -1.52
C GLN A 28 -6.63 5.73 -1.76
N ASP A 29 -5.93 6.68 -2.37
CA ASP A 29 -4.48 6.67 -2.39
C ASP A 29 -3.96 7.15 -1.04
N VAL A 30 -3.10 6.36 -0.38
CA VAL A 30 -2.50 6.75 0.90
C VAL A 30 -1.55 7.94 0.73
N ARG A 31 -1.24 8.63 1.83
CA ARG A 31 -0.33 9.79 1.85
C ARG A 31 0.97 9.52 1.07
N GLY A 32 1.29 10.43 0.16
CA GLY A 32 2.45 10.38 -0.73
C GLY A 32 2.39 9.36 -1.87
N ARG A 33 1.26 8.68 -2.06
CA ARG A 33 1.04 7.79 -3.21
C ARG A 33 0.16 8.45 -4.26
N PHE A 34 0.59 8.29 -5.50
CA PHE A 34 -0.17 8.67 -6.69
C PHE A 34 -0.73 10.09 -6.64
N MET A 35 -2.05 10.28 -6.59
CA MET A 35 -2.66 11.61 -6.55
C MET A 35 -2.71 12.22 -5.15
N SER A 36 -2.34 11.47 -4.10
CA SER A 36 -2.26 12.01 -2.74
C SER A 36 -0.97 12.79 -2.52
N GLU A 37 -1.11 13.88 -1.76
CA GLU A 37 -0.02 14.75 -1.32
C GLU A 37 0.77 14.13 -0.14
N GLY A 38 1.84 14.82 0.26
CA GLY A 38 2.68 14.45 1.40
C GLY A 38 3.73 13.40 1.08
N ASP A 39 4.47 12.99 2.12
CA ASP A 39 5.59 12.06 1.98
C ASP A 39 5.16 10.61 2.16
N TYR A 40 5.59 9.77 1.22
CA TYR A 40 5.34 8.34 1.30
C TYR A 40 6.33 7.66 2.25
N THR A 41 5.81 6.81 3.13
CA THR A 41 6.62 5.93 3.97
C THR A 41 6.04 4.53 3.86
N ILE A 42 6.86 3.55 3.48
CA ILE A 42 6.43 2.16 3.50
C ILE A 42 6.14 1.76 4.94
N ILE A 43 4.94 1.23 5.19
CA ILE A 43 4.49 0.79 6.52
C ILE A 43 4.79 1.88 7.57
N ARG A 44 4.20 3.07 7.38
CA ARG A 44 4.45 4.23 8.25
C ARG A 44 4.21 3.83 9.72
N PRO A 45 5.20 4.02 10.62
CA PRO A 45 5.07 3.62 12.01
C PRO A 45 3.92 4.35 12.72
N TYR A 46 3.21 3.61 13.58
CA TYR A 46 2.23 4.20 14.48
C TYR A 46 2.91 5.13 15.50
N LYS A 47 2.31 6.30 15.73
CA LYS A 47 2.77 7.29 16.70
C LYS A 47 1.83 7.31 17.92
N PRO A 48 2.16 6.62 19.02
CA PRO A 48 1.30 6.59 20.22
C PRO A 48 1.21 7.95 20.95
N VAL A 49 2.23 8.79 20.81
CA VAL A 49 2.27 10.13 21.40
C VAL A 49 2.33 11.15 20.27
N ARG A 50 1.42 12.11 20.30
CA ARG A 50 1.32 13.21 19.33
C ARG A 50 1.81 14.50 19.96
N ASN A 51 2.71 15.20 19.28
CA ASN A 51 3.26 16.48 19.71
C ASN A 51 2.60 17.67 18.99
N GLY A 52 1.70 17.41 18.04
CA GLY A 52 0.92 18.44 17.35
C GLY A 52 0.11 17.92 16.17
N PRO A 53 -0.65 18.79 15.49
CA PRO A 53 -1.56 18.40 14.40
C PRO A 53 -0.83 17.90 13.14
N ARG A 54 0.49 18.06 13.05
CA ARG A 54 1.31 17.52 11.96
C ARG A 54 1.79 16.10 12.22
N ASP A 55 1.56 15.55 13.41
CA ASP A 55 1.91 14.17 13.72
C ASP A 55 0.85 13.20 13.19
N THR A 56 0.97 12.87 11.91
CA THR A 56 0.08 11.95 11.21
C THR A 56 0.69 10.54 11.10
N ASP A 57 -0.17 9.55 11.07
CA ASP A 57 0.10 8.19 10.62
C ASP A 57 -1.14 7.59 9.95
N GLU A 58 -1.10 6.29 9.62
CA GLU A 58 -2.21 5.65 8.90
C GLU A 58 -3.50 5.59 9.73
N SER A 59 -3.42 5.61 11.07
CA SER A 59 -4.63 5.62 11.89
C SER A 59 -5.32 6.98 11.88
N THR A 60 -4.56 8.08 11.97
CA THR A 60 -5.12 9.44 11.86
C THR A 60 -5.64 9.73 10.46
N ASP A 61 -4.89 9.32 9.42
CA ASP A 61 -5.31 9.52 8.03
C ASP A 61 -6.62 8.73 7.75
N THR A 62 -6.76 7.52 8.33
CA THR A 62 -8.00 6.73 8.25
C THR A 62 -9.14 7.41 9.01
N TYR A 63 -8.88 7.92 10.22
CA TYR A 63 -9.89 8.59 11.03
C TYR A 63 -10.51 9.78 10.28
N ASP A 64 -9.67 10.67 9.76
CA ASP A 64 -10.10 11.87 9.03
C ASP A 64 -10.84 11.49 7.74
N THR A 65 -10.40 10.42 7.07
CA THR A 65 -11.08 9.89 5.89
C THR A 65 -12.49 9.42 6.21
N VAL A 66 -12.65 8.62 7.28
CA VAL A 66 -13.97 8.12 7.70
C VAL A 66 -14.87 9.27 8.12
N ASP A 67 -14.36 10.23 8.91
CA ASP A 67 -15.08 11.43 9.35
C ASP A 67 -15.60 12.24 8.15
N TRP A 68 -14.75 12.44 7.14
CA TRP A 68 -15.14 13.14 5.92
C TRP A 68 -16.20 12.37 5.14
N LEU A 69 -16.03 11.05 4.94
CA LEU A 69 -16.94 10.24 4.14
C LEU A 69 -18.37 10.24 4.71
N VAL A 70 -18.52 10.03 6.02
CA VAL A 70 -19.86 9.95 6.64
C VAL A 70 -20.59 11.29 6.64
N LYS A 71 -19.86 12.41 6.58
CA LYS A 71 -20.44 13.77 6.51
C LYS A 71 -20.74 14.23 5.08
N ASN A 72 -19.98 13.77 4.09
CA ASN A 72 -19.98 14.38 2.75
C ASN A 72 -20.53 13.48 1.64
N VAL A 73 -20.59 12.16 1.81
CA VAL A 73 -21.10 11.26 0.77
C VAL A 73 -22.61 11.08 0.93
N PRO A 74 -23.46 11.60 0.03
CA PRO A 74 -24.91 11.46 0.16
C PRO A 74 -25.34 9.99 0.05
N GLY A 75 -26.37 9.60 0.81
CA GLY A 75 -26.90 8.24 0.81
C GLY A 75 -26.05 7.22 1.59
N ASN A 76 -25.01 7.66 2.29
CA ASN A 76 -24.28 6.80 3.23
C ASN A 76 -25.12 6.54 4.50
N SER A 77 -24.90 5.41 5.17
CA SER A 77 -25.65 4.98 6.36
C SER A 77 -25.04 5.44 7.69
N GLY A 78 -24.00 6.28 7.64
CA GLY A 78 -23.17 6.65 8.79
C GLY A 78 -22.24 5.54 9.27
N LYS A 79 -22.13 4.44 8.53
CA LYS A 79 -21.29 3.27 8.87
C LYS A 79 -20.30 2.98 7.76
N VAL A 80 -19.07 2.68 8.14
CA VAL A 80 -17.97 2.33 7.25
C VAL A 80 -17.41 0.97 7.63
N GLY A 81 -17.21 0.13 6.62
CA GLY A 81 -16.41 -1.08 6.71
C GLY A 81 -15.11 -0.91 5.92
N MET A 82 -14.00 -1.42 6.44
CA MET A 82 -12.70 -1.35 5.78
C MET A 82 -12.16 -2.75 5.47
N TRP A 83 -11.54 -2.91 4.30
CA TRP A 83 -10.91 -4.16 3.91
C TRP A 83 -9.62 -3.87 3.13
N GLY A 84 -8.70 -4.82 3.14
CA GLY A 84 -7.51 -4.74 2.32
C GLY A 84 -6.69 -6.02 2.39
N ILE A 85 -5.95 -6.29 1.31
CA ILE A 85 -5.06 -7.46 1.18
C ILE A 85 -3.61 -6.99 1.10
N SER A 86 -2.65 -7.68 1.73
CA SER A 86 -1.22 -7.32 1.67
C SER A 86 -0.97 -5.92 2.27
N GLN A 87 -0.35 -4.98 1.54
CA GLN A 87 -0.15 -3.62 2.04
C GLN A 87 -1.48 -2.88 2.32
N PRO A 88 -2.51 -2.98 1.47
CA PRO A 88 -3.87 -2.59 1.88
C PRO A 88 -4.36 -3.27 3.15
N GLY A 89 -3.96 -4.52 3.41
CA GLY A 89 -4.22 -5.21 4.67
C GLY A 89 -3.53 -4.55 5.86
N PHE A 90 -2.30 -4.04 5.69
CA PHE A 90 -1.64 -3.21 6.70
C PHE A 90 -2.45 -1.94 7.00
N TYR A 91 -2.90 -1.20 5.98
CA TYR A 91 -3.73 -0.01 6.19
C TYR A 91 -5.04 -0.36 6.90
N ALA A 92 -5.65 -1.49 6.54
CA ALA A 92 -6.81 -2.02 7.26
C ALA A 92 -6.49 -2.26 8.74
N THR A 93 -5.36 -2.90 9.06
CA THR A 93 -4.92 -3.11 10.44
C THR A 93 -4.66 -1.80 11.18
N ALA A 94 -3.94 -0.86 10.56
CA ALA A 94 -3.56 0.40 11.18
C ALA A 94 -4.77 1.30 11.49
N GLY A 95 -5.78 1.31 10.61
CA GLY A 95 -7.01 2.07 10.82
C GLY A 95 -7.90 1.55 11.96
N MET A 96 -7.60 0.37 12.54
CA MET A 96 -8.27 -0.09 13.76
C MET A 96 -7.78 0.61 15.03
N ILE A 97 -6.58 1.20 14.99
CA ILE A 97 -5.98 1.92 16.13
C ILE A 97 -6.70 3.27 16.25
N ASP A 98 -7.20 3.60 17.43
CA ASP A 98 -7.96 4.84 17.69
C ASP A 98 -9.05 5.12 16.63
N ALA A 99 -9.74 4.05 16.20
CA ALA A 99 -10.67 4.09 15.08
C ALA A 99 -11.81 5.10 15.28
N HIS A 100 -12.20 5.76 14.18
CA HIS A 100 -13.39 6.60 14.15
C HIS A 100 -14.64 5.78 14.52
N PRO A 101 -15.59 6.29 15.34
CA PRO A 101 -16.75 5.51 15.80
C PRO A 101 -17.65 4.93 14.69
N ALA A 102 -17.62 5.54 13.50
CA ALA A 102 -18.33 5.04 12.31
C ALA A 102 -17.64 3.84 11.62
N LEU A 103 -16.38 3.52 11.95
CA LEU A 103 -15.69 2.33 11.46
C LEU A 103 -16.15 1.11 12.26
N VAL A 104 -17.15 0.41 11.73
CA VAL A 104 -17.88 -0.64 12.46
C VAL A 104 -17.40 -2.06 12.17
N ALA A 105 -16.59 -2.25 11.13
CA ALA A 105 -16.03 -3.54 10.76
C ALA A 105 -14.75 -3.37 9.96
N VAL A 106 -13.76 -4.23 10.22
CA VAL A 106 -12.49 -4.23 9.50
C VAL A 106 -12.06 -5.66 9.15
N SER A 107 -11.63 -5.89 7.91
CA SER A 107 -11.11 -7.17 7.40
C SER A 107 -9.70 -6.98 6.83
N PRO A 108 -8.65 -7.09 7.67
CA PRO A 108 -7.27 -7.15 7.20
C PRO A 108 -6.96 -8.56 6.69
N GLN A 109 -6.50 -8.68 5.44
CA GLN A 109 -6.26 -9.97 4.79
C GLN A 109 -4.79 -10.09 4.40
N ALA A 110 -4.11 -11.13 4.88
CA ALA A 110 -2.65 -11.28 4.72
C ALA A 110 -1.90 -9.94 4.91
N PRO A 111 -2.16 -9.20 6.01
CA PRO A 111 -1.62 -7.86 6.18
C PRO A 111 -0.10 -7.93 6.32
N VAL A 112 0.59 -6.96 5.72
CA VAL A 112 2.01 -6.77 5.99
C VAL A 112 2.17 -6.15 7.37
N THR A 113 2.83 -6.84 8.29
CA THR A 113 2.91 -6.43 9.70
C THR A 113 4.33 -6.48 10.25
N ASP A 114 5.16 -7.41 9.80
CA ASP A 114 6.53 -7.60 10.28
C ASP A 114 7.47 -8.03 9.15
N TYR A 115 8.13 -7.03 8.55
CA TYR A 115 9.14 -7.26 7.54
C TYR A 115 10.40 -8.01 8.03
N GLY A 116 10.69 -8.00 9.33
CA GLY A 116 11.91 -8.60 9.88
C GLY A 116 11.77 -10.08 10.24
N MET A 117 10.57 -10.51 10.65
CA MET A 117 10.40 -11.85 11.23
C MET A 117 9.88 -12.88 10.22
N GLY A 118 8.88 -12.55 9.40
CA GLY A 118 8.24 -13.57 8.57
C GLY A 118 7.29 -13.09 7.47
N ASP A 119 7.10 -11.78 7.29
CA ASP A 119 6.42 -11.27 6.11
C ASP A 119 7.44 -11.08 4.97
N ASP A 120 7.15 -10.14 4.09
CA ASP A 120 7.63 -10.18 2.72
C ASP A 120 9.17 -9.99 2.55
N VAL A 121 9.93 -9.42 3.53
CA VAL A 121 11.39 -9.11 3.39
C VAL A 121 12.29 -10.21 3.92
N TYR A 122 12.15 -10.54 5.20
CA TYR A 122 13.01 -11.49 5.89
C TYR A 122 12.16 -12.59 6.52
N HIS A 123 12.60 -13.84 6.36
CA HIS A 123 12.05 -14.96 7.09
C HIS A 123 13.11 -15.46 8.07
N ASN A 124 12.91 -15.20 9.37
CA ASN A 124 13.90 -15.52 10.42
C ASN A 124 15.31 -14.98 10.12
N GLY A 125 15.40 -13.75 9.61
CA GLY A 125 16.66 -13.11 9.24
C GLY A 125 17.21 -13.49 7.85
N VAL A 126 16.55 -14.39 7.11
CA VAL A 126 16.94 -14.74 5.74
C VAL A 126 16.27 -13.80 4.74
N PHE A 127 17.05 -13.06 3.96
CA PHE A 127 16.54 -12.14 2.95
C PHE A 127 15.88 -12.87 1.77
N MET A 128 14.63 -12.49 1.46
CA MET A 128 13.85 -13.07 0.38
C MET A 128 14.21 -12.44 -0.98
N LEU A 129 15.42 -12.74 -1.47
CA LEU A 129 16.06 -12.11 -2.64
C LEU A 129 15.15 -12.01 -3.87
N ALA A 130 14.68 -13.15 -4.38
CA ALA A 130 13.91 -13.17 -5.62
C ALA A 130 12.59 -12.39 -5.50
N HIS A 131 11.92 -12.53 -4.35
CA HIS A 131 10.69 -11.82 -4.05
C HIS A 131 10.91 -10.31 -3.99
N ARG A 132 11.92 -9.88 -3.23
CA ARG A 132 12.21 -8.47 -2.98
C ARG A 132 12.72 -7.75 -4.20
N PHE A 133 13.61 -8.39 -4.94
CA PHE A 133 14.14 -7.83 -6.17
C PHE A 133 13.00 -7.49 -7.14
N ARG A 134 12.11 -8.46 -7.40
CA ARG A 134 10.96 -8.25 -8.30
C ARG A 134 10.04 -7.16 -7.79
N PHE A 135 9.69 -7.19 -6.49
CA PHE A 135 8.73 -6.26 -5.92
C PHE A 135 9.21 -4.81 -6.03
N TYR A 136 10.46 -4.53 -5.64
CA TYR A 136 11.01 -3.17 -5.68
C TYR A 136 11.28 -2.63 -7.09
N GLN A 137 11.22 -3.46 -8.14
CA GLN A 137 11.23 -2.93 -9.51
C GLN A 137 10.03 -2.03 -9.77
N GLY A 138 8.84 -2.43 -9.32
CA GLY A 138 7.60 -1.65 -9.48
C GLY A 138 7.23 -0.83 -8.24
N PHE A 139 7.73 -1.20 -7.07
CA PHE A 139 7.37 -0.57 -5.81
C PHE A 139 8.32 0.56 -5.43
N ARG A 140 8.18 1.70 -6.11
CA ARG A 140 9.04 2.88 -5.90
C ARG A 140 8.27 4.07 -5.36
N ALA A 141 8.96 4.95 -4.64
CA ALA A 141 8.44 6.26 -4.31
C ALA A 141 8.12 7.02 -5.60
N ARG A 142 7.05 7.83 -5.59
CA ARG A 142 6.73 8.71 -6.70
C ARG A 142 7.82 9.78 -6.79
N GLU A 143 8.28 10.10 -7.99
CA GLU A 143 9.13 11.26 -8.23
C GLU A 143 8.25 12.46 -8.60
N GLY A 144 8.44 13.59 -7.90
CA GLY A 144 7.71 14.84 -8.18
C GLY A 144 6.28 14.90 -7.62
N ASP A 145 5.47 15.77 -8.24
CA ASP A 145 4.12 16.14 -7.82
C ASP A 145 3.09 15.01 -7.96
N PRO A 146 1.90 15.12 -7.32
CA PRO A 146 0.79 14.20 -7.51
C PRO A 146 0.53 13.79 -8.96
N ALA A 147 0.61 12.49 -9.20
CA ALA A 147 0.51 11.93 -10.54
C ALA A 147 -0.16 10.55 -10.51
N PRO A 148 -0.89 10.15 -11.57
CA PRO A 148 -1.48 8.83 -11.65
C PRO A 148 -0.45 7.69 -11.57
N PRO A 149 -0.87 6.46 -11.18
CA PRO A 149 0.02 5.31 -11.20
C PRO A 149 0.54 5.08 -12.63
N HIS A 150 1.85 4.88 -12.75
CA HIS A 150 2.45 4.40 -13.98
C HIS A 150 2.07 2.94 -14.22
N GLN A 151 2.03 2.55 -15.49
CA GLN A 151 1.86 1.15 -15.84
C GLN A 151 3.09 0.36 -15.40
N THR A 152 2.90 -0.63 -14.52
CA THR A 152 3.96 -1.56 -14.16
C THR A 152 4.19 -2.52 -15.32
N LEU A 153 5.33 -2.40 -15.99
CA LEU A 153 5.78 -3.39 -16.96
C LEU A 153 6.47 -4.55 -16.23
N PRO A 154 6.29 -5.81 -16.68
CA PRO A 154 7.09 -6.91 -16.19
C PRO A 154 8.58 -6.59 -16.33
N PHE A 155 9.36 -6.91 -15.30
CA PHE A 155 10.81 -6.81 -15.39
C PHE A 155 11.32 -7.87 -16.36
N ASP A 156 12.12 -7.44 -17.35
CA ASP A 156 12.79 -8.37 -18.25
C ASP A 156 14.10 -8.85 -17.61
N TYR A 157 14.12 -10.12 -17.25
CA TYR A 157 15.28 -10.76 -16.65
C TYR A 157 16.36 -11.11 -17.69
N GLY A 158 16.06 -11.05 -18.99
CA GLY A 158 16.96 -11.50 -20.06
C GLY A 158 17.18 -13.01 -20.11
N THR A 159 16.54 -13.76 -19.20
CA THR A 159 16.57 -15.23 -19.11
C THR A 159 15.26 -15.72 -18.49
N PRO A 160 14.75 -16.90 -18.87
CA PRO A 160 13.65 -17.54 -18.15
C PRO A 160 14.09 -18.18 -16.82
N ASP A 161 15.40 -18.29 -16.56
CA ASP A 161 15.95 -18.90 -15.36
C ASP A 161 16.34 -17.85 -14.30
N GLY A 162 15.58 -17.79 -13.21
CA GLY A 162 15.85 -16.87 -12.11
C GLY A 162 17.16 -17.17 -11.37
N TYR A 163 17.60 -18.43 -11.31
CA TYR A 163 18.87 -18.79 -10.70
C TYR A 163 20.03 -18.18 -11.48
N ASP A 164 20.04 -18.36 -12.81
CA ASP A 164 21.07 -17.79 -13.68
C ASP A 164 21.09 -16.26 -13.61
N PHE A 165 19.93 -15.63 -13.53
CA PHE A 165 19.85 -14.17 -13.35
C PHE A 165 20.53 -13.72 -12.05
N PHE A 166 20.18 -14.30 -10.90
CA PHE A 166 20.75 -13.88 -9.63
C PHE A 166 22.21 -14.32 -9.45
N LEU A 167 22.61 -15.45 -10.03
CA LEU A 167 24.01 -15.87 -10.07
C LEU A 167 24.87 -14.90 -10.89
N SER A 168 24.39 -14.50 -12.08
CA SER A 168 25.11 -13.57 -12.96
C SER A 168 25.07 -12.11 -12.45
N MET A 169 24.05 -11.75 -11.68
CA MET A 169 23.96 -10.45 -11.02
C MET A 169 25.14 -10.22 -10.06
N GLY A 170 25.55 -11.26 -9.32
CA GLY A 170 26.60 -11.21 -8.31
C GLY A 170 26.11 -10.68 -6.95
N PRO A 171 26.98 -10.02 -6.16
CA PRO A 171 26.61 -9.45 -4.86
C PRO A 171 25.39 -8.54 -4.92
N LEU A 172 24.64 -8.43 -3.81
CA LEU A 172 23.40 -7.63 -3.73
C LEU A 172 23.61 -6.15 -4.09
N ALA A 173 24.79 -5.58 -3.82
CA ALA A 173 25.13 -4.21 -4.18
C ALA A 173 25.05 -3.96 -5.70
N ASN A 174 25.38 -4.97 -6.51
CA ASN A 174 25.28 -4.88 -7.96
C ASN A 174 23.83 -4.67 -8.41
N ALA A 175 22.84 -5.14 -7.65
CA ALA A 175 21.45 -4.95 -8.01
C ALA A 175 21.03 -3.48 -7.89
N ASP A 176 21.55 -2.78 -6.87
CA ASP A 176 21.30 -1.36 -6.70
C ASP A 176 21.92 -0.56 -7.85
N GLU A 177 23.19 -0.81 -8.14
CA GLU A 177 23.89 -0.14 -9.24
C GLU A 177 23.28 -0.43 -10.62
N LYS A 178 22.93 -1.69 -10.89
CA LYS A 178 22.46 -2.12 -12.23
C LYS A 178 20.99 -1.79 -12.46
N TYR A 179 20.13 -1.92 -11.45
CA TYR A 179 18.68 -1.92 -11.65
C TYR A 179 17.91 -0.85 -10.83
N PHE A 180 18.25 -0.65 -9.55
CA PHE A 180 17.51 0.30 -8.70
C PHE A 180 18.03 1.73 -8.78
N LYS A 181 19.28 1.92 -9.21
CA LYS A 181 19.94 3.22 -9.38
C LYS A 181 19.95 4.07 -8.11
N GLN A 182 20.11 3.46 -6.93
CA GLN A 182 20.06 4.13 -5.62
C GLN A 182 18.71 4.78 -5.30
N LYS A 183 17.65 4.36 -6.01
CA LYS A 183 16.29 4.87 -5.82
C LYS A 183 15.40 3.93 -5.00
N GLN A 184 15.96 2.85 -4.45
CA GLN A 184 15.23 1.93 -3.58
C GLN A 184 15.77 1.96 -2.15
N PRO A 185 15.17 2.79 -1.28
CA PRO A 185 15.65 2.96 0.09
C PRO A 185 15.47 1.72 0.98
N TYR A 186 14.81 0.68 0.47
CA TYR A 186 14.59 -0.58 1.14
C TYR A 186 15.40 -1.74 0.51
N TRP A 187 16.26 -1.42 -0.45
CA TRP A 187 17.24 -2.35 -0.98
C TRP A 187 18.59 -2.11 -0.31
N LEU A 188 19.05 -3.11 0.46
CA LEU A 188 20.24 -3.09 1.33
C LEU A 188 20.20 -2.01 2.42
#